data_AF-A0A1F5ESU3-F1
#
_entry.id   AF-A0A1F5ESU3-F1
#
_cell.length_a   1.000
_cell.length_b   1.000
_cell.length_c   1.000
_cell.angle_alpha   90.00
_cell.angle_beta   90.00
_cell.angle_gamma   90.00
#
_symmetry.space_group_name_H-M   'P 1'
#
loop_
_entity.id
_entity.type
_entity.pdbx_description
1 polymer ?
#
loop_
_entity_poly.entity_id
_entity_poly.type
_entity_poly.pdbx_seq_one_letter_code
_entity_poly.pdbx_strand_id
1 'polypeptide(L)' 'MSFKGMLMRKMLKSQMKGVPEAEQEKILKIVEENPELFQKIGLEVQAKMKEGKDQMSATMEVMQNHQSELKNILG' A
#
# COMPACT_ATOMS: atom_id res chain seq x y z
N MET A 1 9.28 -6.84 -17.17
CA MET A 1 8.96 -7.24 -15.78
C MET A 1 10.02 -8.21 -15.28
N SER A 2 10.70 -7.92 -14.17
CA SER A 2 11.73 -8.82 -13.61
C SER A 2 11.09 -9.91 -12.73
N PHE A 3 11.80 -11.02 -12.54
CA PHE A 3 11.40 -12.13 -11.65
C PHE A 3 11.05 -11.65 -10.23
N LYS A 4 11.73 -10.60 -9.75
CA LYS A 4 11.45 -9.95 -8.45
C LYS A 4 10.05 -9.34 -8.38
N GLY A 5 9.56 -8.77 -9.49
CA GLY A 5 8.20 -8.24 -9.59
C GLY A 5 7.12 -9.32 -9.51
N MET A 6 7.40 -10.52 -10.05
CA MET A 6 6.46 -11.65 -10.00
C MET A 6 6.35 -12.25 -8.58
N LEU A 7 7.47 -12.36 -7.86
CA LEU A 7 7.48 -12.82 -6.46
C LEU A 7 6.80 -11.82 -5.52
N MET A 8 7.08 -10.52 -5.69
CA MET A 8 6.40 -9.44 -4.96
C MET A 8 4.88 -9.48 -5.19
N ARG A 9 4.43 -9.60 -6.45
CA ARG A 9 3.01 -9.78 -6.76
C ARG A 9 2.41 -10.98 -6.04
N LYS A 10 3.07 -12.15 -6.06
CA LYS A 10 2.55 -13.37 -5.42
C LYS A 10 2.47 -13.26 -3.90
N MET A 11 3.45 -12.61 -3.26
CA MET A 11 3.43 -12.30 -1.82
C MET A 11 2.29 -11.34 -1.48
N LEU A 12 2.16 -10.25 -2.23
CA LEU A 12 1.10 -9.26 -2.07
C LEU A 12 -0.29 -9.90 -2.26
N LYS A 13 -0.50 -10.73 -3.30
CA LYS A 13 -1.73 -11.52 -3.49
C LYS A 13 -2.02 -12.43 -2.30
N SER A 14 -0.99 -13.01 -1.68
CA SER A 14 -1.16 -13.90 -0.52
C SER A 14 -1.57 -13.17 0.75
N GLN A 15 -1.11 -11.92 0.92
CA GLN A 15 -1.50 -11.04 2.05
C GLN A 15 -2.82 -10.31 1.79
N MET A 16 -3.16 -10.08 0.52
CA MET A 16 -4.44 -9.54 0.05
C MET A 16 -5.47 -10.64 -0.24
N LYS A 17 -5.38 -11.79 0.44
CA LYS A 17 -6.38 -12.87 0.34
C LYS A 17 -7.75 -12.31 0.77
N GLY A 18 -8.66 -12.18 -0.19
CA GLY A 18 -9.99 -11.58 0.01
C GLY A 18 -10.20 -10.24 -0.71
N VAL A 19 -9.13 -9.61 -1.19
CA VAL A 19 -9.20 -8.43 -2.06
C VAL A 19 -9.34 -8.89 -3.51
N PRO A 20 -10.35 -8.43 -4.28
CA PRO A 20 -10.53 -8.77 -5.68
C PRO A 20 -9.29 -8.46 -6.54
N GLU A 21 -9.02 -9.26 -7.58
CA GLU A 21 -7.84 -9.05 -8.44
C GLU A 21 -7.83 -7.64 -9.09
N ALA A 22 -9.00 -7.11 -9.42
CA ALA A 22 -9.13 -5.75 -9.96
C ALA A 22 -8.64 -4.66 -8.97
N GLU A 23 -8.83 -4.87 -7.67
CA GLU A 23 -8.34 -3.97 -6.62
C GLU A 23 -6.84 -4.15 -6.40
N GLN A 24 -6.33 -5.39 -6.47
CA GLN A 24 -4.90 -5.67 -6.40
C GLN A 24 -4.13 -5.00 -7.56
N GLU A 25 -4.68 -5.04 -8.78
CA GLU A 25 -4.09 -4.35 -9.94
C GLU A 25 -4.16 -2.84 -9.81
N LYS A 26 -5.25 -2.28 -9.23
CA LYS A 26 -5.30 -0.86 -8.90
C LYS A 26 -4.19 -0.49 -7.93
N ILE A 27 -4.02 -1.23 -6.83
CA ILE A 27 -2.95 -0.96 -5.86
C ILE A 27 -1.58 -1.00 -6.54
N LEU A 28 -1.32 -2.01 -7.37
CA LEU A 28 -0.06 -2.11 -8.12
C LEU A 28 0.15 -0.92 -9.06
N LYS A 29 -0.88 -0.46 -9.77
CA LYS A 29 -0.79 0.73 -10.63
C LYS A 29 -0.48 1.99 -9.85
N ILE A 30 -1.13 2.23 -8.71
CA ILE A 30 -0.87 3.42 -7.88
C ILE A 30 0.57 3.36 -7.33
N VAL A 31 1.08 2.16 -6.98
CA VAL A 31 2.48 1.96 -6.57
C VAL A 31 3.44 2.24 -7.72
N GLU A 32 3.09 1.84 -8.95
CA GLU A 32 3.88 2.10 -10.15
C GLU A 32 3.86 3.58 -10.54
N GLU A 33 2.74 4.28 -10.38
CA GLU A 33 2.58 5.71 -10.68
C GLU A 33 3.26 6.61 -9.65
N ASN A 34 3.18 6.27 -8.36
CA ASN A 34 3.80 7.05 -7.30
C ASN A 34 4.47 6.16 -6.22
N PRO A 35 5.63 5.56 -6.55
CA PRO A 35 6.34 4.67 -5.63
C PRO A 35 6.83 5.38 -4.37
N GLU A 36 7.12 6.68 -4.45
CA GLU A 36 7.57 7.49 -3.31
C GLU A 36 6.47 7.65 -2.26
N LEU A 37 5.22 7.89 -2.69
CA LEU A 37 4.09 7.97 -1.79
C LEU A 37 3.88 6.67 -1.03
N PHE A 38 3.94 5.52 -1.72
CA PHE A 38 3.83 4.22 -1.06
C PHE A 38 4.97 3.93 -0.11
N GLN A 39 6.19 4.33 -0.46
CA GLN A 39 7.34 4.19 0.43
C GLN A 39 7.15 5.03 1.70
N LYS A 40 6.68 6.28 1.58
CA LYS A 40 6.33 7.13 2.73
C LYS A 40 5.23 6.51 3.58
N ILE A 41 4.13 6.08 2.97
CA ILE A 41 3.04 5.40 3.68
C ILE A 41 3.57 4.18 4.46
N GLY A 42 4.37 3.33 3.81
CA GLY A 42 4.95 2.15 4.47
C GLY A 42 5.84 2.50 5.66
N LEU A 43 6.67 3.54 5.55
CA LEU A 43 7.52 4.02 6.64
C LEU A 43 6.71 4.61 7.79
N GLU A 44 5.68 5.41 7.49
CA GLU A 44 4.80 5.99 8.51
C GLU A 44 3.98 4.92 9.22
N VAL A 45 3.45 3.93 8.50
CA VAL A 45 2.75 2.80 9.12
C VAL A 45 3.68 2.05 10.06
N GLN A 46 4.92 1.78 9.65
CA GLN A 46 5.90 1.15 10.54
C GLN A 46 6.25 2.02 11.75
N ALA A 47 6.35 3.34 11.59
CA ALA A 47 6.57 4.26 12.70
C ALA A 47 5.40 4.22 13.70
N LYS A 48 4.16 4.25 13.21
CA LYS A 48 2.94 4.15 14.03
C LYS A 48 2.81 2.79 14.73
N MET A 49 3.21 1.72 14.06
CA MET A 49 3.29 0.39 14.70
C MET A 49 4.33 0.36 15.81
N LYS A 50 5.49 1.02 15.64
CA LYS A 50 6.51 1.15 16.69
C LYS A 50 6.06 2.04 17.86
N GLU A 51 5.16 2.99 17.60
CA GLU A 51 4.48 3.77 18.65
C GLU A 51 3.44 2.93 19.44
N GLY A 52 3.24 1.67 19.07
CA GLY A 52 2.33 0.75 19.76
C GLY A 52 0.93 0.66 19.16
N LYS A 53 0.68 1.29 18.00
CA LYS A 53 -0.59 1.13 17.28
C LYS A 53 -0.65 -0.22 16.59
N ASP A 54 -1.83 -0.82 16.53
CA ASP A 54 -2.03 -2.01 15.71
C ASP A 54 -1.88 -1.65 14.22
N GLN A 55 -1.52 -2.66 13.42
CA GLN A 55 -1.24 -2.48 11.99
C GLN A 55 -2.43 -1.88 11.23
N MET A 56 -3.66 -2.23 11.61
CA MET A 56 -4.86 -1.76 10.91
C MET A 56 -5.13 -0.28 11.22
N SER A 57 -5.05 0.12 12.49
CA SER A 57 -5.19 1.52 12.92
C SER A 57 -4.07 2.40 12.34
N ALA A 58 -2.81 1.92 12.38
CA ALA A 58 -1.68 2.61 11.79
C ALA A 58 -1.88 2.83 10.28
N THR A 59 -2.33 1.80 9.56
CA THR A 59 -2.60 1.87 8.12
C THR A 59 -3.74 2.85 7.83
N MET A 60 -4.84 2.79 8.56
CA MET A 60 -5.97 3.72 8.37
C MET A 60 -5.56 5.17 8.60
N GLU A 61 -4.83 5.46 9.67
CA GLU A 61 -4.40 6.83 10.01
C GLU A 61 -3.47 7.40 8.95
N VAL A 62 -2.49 6.62 8.49
CA VAL A 62 -1.56 7.05 7.45
C VAL A 62 -2.29 7.22 6.12
N MET A 63 -3.16 6.29 5.73
CA MET A 63 -3.97 6.45 4.52
C MET A 63 -4.93 7.64 4.59
N GLN A 64 -5.45 7.98 5.77
CA GLN A 64 -6.25 9.20 5.96
C GLN A 64 -5.39 10.46 5.79
N ASN A 65 -4.19 10.50 6.36
CA ASN A 65 -3.25 11.61 6.20
C ASN A 65 -2.87 11.82 4.73
N HIS A 66 -2.70 10.72 3.99
CA HIS A 66 -2.35 10.72 2.57
C HIS A 66 -3.58 10.64 1.65
N GLN A 67 -4.81 10.76 2.17
CA GLN A 67 -6.04 10.56 1.38
C GLN A 67 -6.12 11.52 0.19
N SER A 68 -5.70 12.77 0.38
CA SER A 68 -5.70 13.78 -0.69
C SER A 68 -4.72 13.42 -1.81
N GLU A 69 -3.54 12.93 -1.46
CA GLU A 69 -2.51 12.50 -2.41
C GLU A 69 -2.96 11.24 -3.15
N LEU A 70 -3.48 10.25 -2.42
CA LEU A 70 -4.05 9.04 -2.98
C LEU A 70 -5.22 9.35 -3.91
N LYS A 71 -6.09 10.30 -3.55
CA LYS A 71 -7.24 10.71 -4.37
C LYS A 71 -6.80 11.41 -5.67
N ASN A 72 -5.68 12.14 -5.67
CA ASN A 72 -5.14 12.73 -6.89
C ASN A 72 -4.56 11.69 -7.85
N ILE A 73 -4.14 10.54 -7.34
CA ILE A 73 -3.59 9.43 -8.15
C ILE A 73 -4.71 8.46 -8.57
N LEU A 74 -5.72 8.26 -7.72
CA LEU A 74 -6.86 7.37 -7.95
C LEU A 74 -8.02 8.03 -8.71
N GLY A 75 -8.07 9.35 -8.75
CA GLY A 75 -9.19 10.17 -9.22
C GLY A 75 -9.15 10.50 -10.70
#